data_AF-A0A2J0LVA8-F1
#
_entry.id   AF-A0A2J0LVA8-F1
#
_cell.length_a   1.000
_cell.length_b   1.000
_cell.length_c   1.000
_cell.angle_alpha   90.00
_cell.angle_beta   90.00
_cell.angle_gamma   90.00
#
_symmetry.space_group_name_H-M   'P 1'
#
loop_
_entity.id
_entity.type
_entity.pdbx_description
1 polymer ?
#
loop_
_entity_poly.entity_id
_entity_poly.type
_entity_poly.pdbx_seq_one_letter_code
_entity_poly.pdbx_strand_id
1 'polypeptide(L)'
;MQGIRYKLITILTLSVVIFAIAHLKDSLLSFFIPFAFAHCDTLDGPVVKDAKQALEKGDVTPVLKWVKKETESEIRAAFKKTLAERKSNQDAADMKFFATLVRVHRAGEGAPFTGLKPSGSVEPIIAGADKALETGSIDELTQEMSNHLTNGVKERFERVFELKKHKDENVKAGREYVEAYVEYAHYVEGLHNMIAGTGGHHHEESEETKHE
;
A
#
# COMPACT_ATOMS: atom_id res chain seq x y z
N MET A 1 24.10 10.89 -59.75
CA MET A 1 22.63 11.13 -59.61
C MET A 1 21.96 10.10 -58.68
N GLN A 2 22.52 9.88 -57.48
CA GLN A 2 22.05 8.90 -56.48
C GLN A 2 22.03 9.47 -55.03
N GLY A 3 22.56 10.69 -54.80
CA GLY A 3 22.70 11.29 -53.46
C GLY A 3 21.56 12.24 -53.02
N ILE A 4 20.55 12.48 -53.86
CA ILE A 4 19.45 13.41 -53.56
C ILE A 4 18.17 12.67 -53.13
N ARG A 5 18.08 11.35 -53.37
CA ARG A 5 16.90 10.54 -53.01
C ARG A 5 16.89 10.02 -51.57
N TYR A 6 18.03 10.02 -50.88
CA TYR A 6 18.07 9.63 -49.46
C TYR A 6 17.73 10.77 -48.49
N LYS A 7 17.98 12.04 -48.85
CA LYS A 7 17.67 13.19 -47.97
C LYS A 7 16.18 13.56 -47.90
N LEU A 8 15.35 13.11 -48.84
CA LEU A 8 13.91 13.41 -48.84
C LEU A 8 13.07 12.34 -48.13
N ILE A 9 13.60 11.13 -47.92
CA ILE A 9 12.92 10.04 -47.21
C ILE A 9 13.20 10.09 -45.69
N THR A 10 14.30 10.71 -45.26
CA THR A 10 14.63 10.85 -43.82
C THR A 10 13.90 12.02 -43.15
N ILE A 11 13.41 13.01 -43.88
CA ILE A 11 12.69 14.18 -43.31
C ILE A 11 11.18 13.93 -43.15
N LEU A 12 10.61 12.95 -43.87
CA LEU A 12 9.18 12.65 -43.79
C LEU A 12 8.79 11.57 -42.75
N THR A 13 9.75 10.92 -42.10
CA THR A 13 9.49 10.07 -40.93
C THR A 13 9.71 10.80 -39.60
N LEU A 14 10.25 12.04 -39.64
CA LEU A 14 10.52 12.85 -38.45
C LEU A 14 9.34 13.78 -38.06
N SER A 15 8.24 13.81 -38.84
CA SER A 15 7.07 14.65 -38.53
C SER A 15 5.84 13.86 -38.02
N VAL A 16 5.93 12.54 -37.86
CA VAL A 16 4.83 11.71 -37.32
C VAL A 16 5.12 11.20 -35.89
N VAL A 17 6.35 11.33 -35.39
CA VAL A 17 6.68 10.96 -34.00
C VAL A 17 6.58 12.14 -33.03
N ILE A 18 6.55 13.38 -33.55
CA ILE A 18 6.42 14.62 -32.73
C ILE A 18 4.95 14.92 -32.33
N PHE A 19 3.98 14.11 -32.78
CA PHE A 19 2.56 14.30 -32.43
C PHE A 19 1.85 13.00 -32.03
N ALA A 20 2.58 12.04 -31.45
CA ALA A 20 2.00 10.91 -30.76
C ALA A 20 2.14 11.10 -29.25
N ILE A 21 1.14 11.81 -28.72
CA ILE A 21 0.69 11.70 -27.32
C ILE A 21 1.65 12.36 -26.31
N ALA A 22 1.73 13.68 -26.41
CA ALA A 22 1.80 14.55 -25.25
C ALA A 22 0.56 14.36 -24.35
N HIS A 23 0.40 13.19 -23.71
CA HIS A 23 -0.55 12.91 -22.61
C HIS A 23 -0.18 11.58 -21.92
N LEU A 24 1.09 11.41 -21.53
CA LEU A 24 1.46 10.49 -20.46
C LEU A 24 1.70 11.27 -19.15
N LYS A 25 0.85 12.27 -18.89
CA LYS A 25 0.83 13.02 -17.62
C LYS A 25 0.13 12.26 -16.49
N ASP A 26 -0.46 11.12 -16.80
CA ASP A 26 -1.04 10.22 -15.83
C ASP A 26 -0.12 9.01 -15.70
N SER A 27 1.08 9.23 -15.15
CA SER A 27 1.82 8.16 -14.49
C SER A 27 1.03 7.78 -13.25
N LEU A 28 0.00 6.98 -13.50
CA LEU A 28 -0.93 6.37 -12.57
C LEU A 28 -0.19 5.25 -11.83
N LEU A 29 0.81 5.63 -11.06
CA LEU A 29 1.27 4.91 -9.88
C LEU A 29 1.10 5.86 -8.69
N SER A 30 -0.14 6.36 -8.53
CA SER A 30 -0.67 6.45 -7.18
C SER A 30 -0.53 5.06 -6.61
N PHE A 31 0.48 4.87 -5.77
CA PHE A 31 0.59 3.72 -4.88
C PHE A 31 -0.63 3.82 -3.97
N PHE A 32 -1.79 3.37 -4.47
CA PHE A 32 -2.90 2.98 -3.62
C PHE A 32 -2.28 1.95 -2.69
N ILE A 33 -2.13 2.28 -1.42
CA ILE A 33 -1.90 1.28 -0.38
C ILE A 33 -3.31 0.80 -0.02
N PRO A 34 -3.89 -0.22 -0.70
CA PRO A 34 -5.27 -0.64 -0.43
C PRO A 34 -5.43 -1.19 0.99
N PHE A 35 -4.33 -1.58 1.63
CA PHE A 35 -4.30 -2.32 2.88
C PHE A 35 -4.62 -1.45 4.10
N ALA A 36 -3.97 -0.29 4.25
CA ALA A 36 -4.29 0.66 5.32
C ALA A 36 -5.73 1.15 5.20
N PHE A 37 -6.20 1.36 3.97
CA PHE A 37 -7.57 1.77 3.69
C PHE A 37 -8.61 0.70 3.99
N ALA A 38 -8.26 -0.59 3.88
CA ALA A 38 -9.22 -1.65 4.17
C ALA A 38 -9.48 -1.81 5.66
N HIS A 39 -8.45 -1.58 6.48
CA HIS A 39 -8.53 -1.69 7.93
C HIS A 39 -9.51 -0.69 8.56
N CYS A 40 -9.58 0.56 8.05
CA CYS A 40 -10.52 1.58 8.51
C CYS A 40 -12.00 1.23 8.24
N ASP A 41 -12.27 0.27 7.35
CA ASP A 41 -13.62 -0.17 6.99
C ASP A 41 -14.15 -1.35 7.82
N THR A 42 -13.30 -1.98 8.63
CA THR A 42 -13.65 -3.24 9.31
C THR A 42 -14.38 -2.99 10.63
N LEU A 43 -15.23 -3.94 11.04
CA LEU A 43 -15.98 -3.88 12.31
C LEU A 43 -15.08 -3.93 13.56
N ASP A 44 -13.85 -4.39 13.41
CA ASP A 44 -12.78 -4.41 14.42
C ASP A 44 -11.69 -3.36 14.15
N GLY A 45 -11.86 -2.52 13.13
CA GLY A 45 -10.95 -1.45 12.77
C GLY A 45 -11.05 -0.25 13.71
N PRO A 46 -10.08 0.67 13.66
CA PRO A 46 -9.93 1.74 14.65
C PRO A 46 -11.10 2.73 14.62
N VAL A 47 -11.65 3.02 13.43
CA VAL A 47 -12.82 3.88 13.25
C VAL A 47 -14.04 3.31 14.01
N VAL A 48 -14.31 2.01 13.85
CA VAL A 48 -15.45 1.35 14.50
C VAL A 48 -15.19 1.10 15.98
N LYS A 49 -13.94 0.83 16.39
CA LYS A 49 -13.56 0.75 17.81
C LYS A 49 -13.90 2.05 18.55
N ASP A 50 -13.52 3.21 18.01
CA ASP A 50 -13.87 4.50 18.60
C ASP A 50 -15.38 4.78 18.55
N ALA A 51 -16.07 4.36 17.48
CA ALA A 51 -17.51 4.48 17.38
C ALA A 51 -18.25 3.70 18.47
N LYS A 52 -17.83 2.47 18.76
CA LYS A 52 -18.38 1.67 19.86
C LYS A 52 -18.19 2.38 21.20
N GLN A 53 -16.96 2.84 21.49
CA GLN A 53 -16.68 3.55 22.73
C GLN A 53 -17.48 4.86 22.87
N ALA A 54 -17.61 5.61 21.78
CA ALA A 54 -18.40 6.84 21.73
C ALA A 54 -19.88 6.57 22.04
N LEU A 55 -20.48 5.57 21.37
CA LEU A 55 -21.87 5.21 21.59
C LEU A 55 -22.15 4.72 23.01
N GLU A 56 -21.27 3.90 23.58
CA GLU A 56 -21.36 3.45 24.98
C GLU A 56 -21.29 4.61 25.97
N LYS A 57 -20.42 5.59 25.73
CA LYS A 57 -20.25 6.77 26.60
C LYS A 57 -21.28 7.87 26.33
N GLY A 58 -22.02 7.79 25.23
CA GLY A 58 -22.87 8.88 24.75
C GLY A 58 -22.09 10.14 24.35
N ASP A 59 -20.78 10.03 24.11
CA ASP A 59 -19.90 11.13 23.74
C ASP A 59 -19.38 10.95 22.32
N VAL A 60 -19.73 11.87 21.44
CA VAL A 60 -19.33 11.84 20.02
C VAL A 60 -17.86 12.24 19.81
N THR A 61 -17.21 12.86 20.79
CA THR A 61 -15.87 13.44 20.64
C THR A 61 -14.82 12.47 20.07
N PRO A 62 -14.73 11.19 20.51
CA PRO A 62 -13.73 10.26 19.99
C PRO A 62 -13.86 9.97 18.48
N VAL A 63 -15.06 10.07 17.90
CA VAL A 63 -15.26 9.74 16.48
C VAL A 63 -14.93 10.89 15.53
N LEU A 64 -14.93 12.13 16.00
CA LEU A 64 -14.82 13.30 15.13
C LEU A 64 -13.42 13.45 14.52
N LYS A 65 -12.38 12.89 15.16
CA LYS A 65 -11.01 12.86 14.62
C LYS A 65 -10.88 12.05 13.32
N TRP A 66 -11.83 11.17 13.03
CA TRP A 66 -11.82 10.32 11.84
C TRP A 66 -12.45 10.97 10.60
N VAL A 67 -13.05 12.15 10.74
CA VAL A 67 -13.74 12.80 9.62
C VAL A 67 -13.19 14.19 9.38
N LYS A 68 -13.43 14.72 8.17
CA LYS A 68 -13.07 16.10 7.86
C LYS A 68 -13.97 17.07 8.64
N LYS A 69 -13.42 18.23 9.00
CA LYS A 69 -14.11 19.29 9.75
C LYS A 69 -15.47 19.64 9.15
N GLU A 70 -15.55 19.71 7.82
CA GLU A 70 -16.75 20.09 7.08
C GLU A 70 -17.89 19.06 7.24
N THR A 71 -17.55 17.81 7.57
CA THR A 71 -18.49 16.69 7.74
C THR A 71 -18.82 16.38 9.21
N GLU A 72 -18.22 17.09 10.17
CA GLU A 72 -18.47 16.85 11.60
C GLU A 72 -19.96 16.99 11.98
N SER A 73 -20.65 17.98 11.40
CA SER A 73 -22.07 18.25 11.70
C SER A 73 -22.97 17.08 11.30
N GLU A 74 -22.66 16.42 10.18
CA GLU A 74 -23.32 15.20 9.71
C GLU A 74 -23.15 14.07 10.73
N ILE A 75 -21.92 13.83 11.20
CA ILE A 75 -21.62 12.78 12.18
C ILE A 75 -22.30 13.05 13.52
N ARG A 76 -22.30 14.30 14.00
CA ARG A 76 -23.01 14.67 15.24
C ARG A 76 -24.51 14.42 15.14
N ALA A 77 -25.13 14.75 14.01
CA ALA A 77 -26.54 14.50 13.76
C ALA A 77 -26.85 12.99 13.71
N ALA A 78 -26.03 12.22 12.97
CA ALA A 78 -26.14 10.77 12.90
C ALA A 78 -26.00 10.12 14.29
N PHE A 79 -25.01 10.53 15.07
CA PHE A 79 -24.75 10.02 16.42
C PHE A 79 -25.94 10.25 17.36
N LYS A 80 -26.49 11.47 17.38
CA LYS A 80 -27.68 11.78 18.19
C LYS A 80 -28.89 10.92 17.79
N LYS A 81 -29.08 10.73 16.48
CA LYS A 81 -30.15 9.87 15.95
C LYS A 81 -29.95 8.42 16.37
N THR A 82 -28.73 7.90 16.30
CA THR A 82 -28.38 6.55 16.73
C THR A 82 -28.70 6.34 18.21
N LEU A 83 -28.31 7.25 19.10
CA LEU A 83 -28.64 7.12 20.53
C LEU A 83 -30.15 7.04 20.80
N ALA A 84 -30.98 7.70 19.98
CA ALA A 84 -32.44 7.57 20.09
C ALA A 84 -32.94 6.21 19.56
N GLU A 85 -32.43 5.76 18.42
CA GLU A 85 -32.81 4.49 17.77
C GLU A 85 -32.35 3.25 18.58
N ARG A 86 -31.22 3.34 19.29
CA ARG A 86 -30.67 2.26 20.14
C ARG A 86 -31.66 1.73 21.17
N LYS A 87 -32.61 2.56 21.63
CA LYS A 87 -33.66 2.18 22.60
C LYS A 87 -34.60 1.08 22.08
N SER A 88 -34.73 0.96 20.76
CA SER A 88 -35.60 -0.04 20.13
C SER A 88 -34.81 -1.23 19.59
N ASN A 89 -33.65 -0.98 18.97
CA ASN A 89 -32.77 -2.02 18.47
C ASN A 89 -31.33 -1.47 18.43
N GLN A 90 -30.53 -1.86 19.43
CA GLN A 90 -29.16 -1.39 19.57
C GLN A 90 -28.29 -1.79 18.38
N ASP A 91 -28.26 -3.07 18.03
CA ASP A 91 -27.37 -3.59 16.99
C ASP A 91 -27.65 -2.95 15.62
N ALA A 92 -28.92 -2.81 15.25
CA ALA A 92 -29.29 -2.18 13.98
C ALA A 92 -28.93 -0.69 13.95
N ALA A 93 -29.11 0.02 15.06
CA ALA A 93 -28.75 1.44 15.18
C ALA A 93 -27.23 1.65 15.11
N ASP A 94 -26.47 0.81 15.81
CA ASP A 94 -25.01 0.85 15.88
C ASP A 94 -24.41 0.54 14.50
N MET A 95 -24.87 -0.52 13.83
CA MET A 95 -24.42 -0.87 12.48
C MET A 95 -24.66 0.24 11.45
N LYS A 96 -25.82 0.92 11.55
CA LYS A 96 -26.13 2.07 10.69
C LYS A 96 -25.21 3.25 10.96
N PHE A 97 -24.86 3.50 12.22
CA PHE A 97 -23.89 4.53 12.57
C PHE A 97 -22.50 4.20 12.05
N PHE A 98 -22.04 2.96 12.24
CA PHE A 98 -20.73 2.52 11.75
C PHE A 98 -20.63 2.69 10.24
N ALA A 99 -21.65 2.26 9.48
CA ALA A 99 -21.66 2.42 8.04
C ALA A 99 -21.64 3.91 7.62
N THR A 100 -22.34 4.77 8.36
CA THR A 100 -22.34 6.21 8.10
C THR A 100 -20.96 6.83 8.37
N LEU A 101 -20.37 6.54 9.53
CA LEU A 101 -19.07 7.07 9.94
C LEU A 101 -17.96 6.61 8.98
N VAL A 102 -17.90 5.32 8.68
CA VAL A 102 -16.91 4.77 7.73
C VAL A 102 -17.11 5.38 6.35
N ARG A 103 -18.34 5.49 5.83
CA ARG A 103 -18.57 6.14 4.54
C ARG A 103 -18.03 7.57 4.49
N VAL A 104 -18.26 8.37 5.54
CA VAL A 104 -17.79 9.75 5.61
C VAL A 104 -16.27 9.81 5.73
N HIS A 105 -15.67 8.97 6.57
CA HIS A 105 -14.23 8.83 6.71
C HIS A 105 -13.55 8.53 5.36
N ARG A 106 -14.04 7.51 4.64
CA ARG A 106 -13.51 7.08 3.33
C ARG A 106 -13.67 8.15 2.26
N ALA A 107 -14.80 8.85 2.24
CA ALA A 107 -14.98 10.00 1.37
C ALA A 107 -13.97 11.13 1.68
N GLY A 108 -13.61 11.30 2.96
CA GLY A 108 -12.53 12.19 3.40
C GLY A 108 -11.17 11.81 2.81
N GLU A 109 -10.90 10.52 2.68
CA GLU A 109 -9.68 9.98 2.07
C GLU A 109 -9.71 9.95 0.53
N GLY A 110 -10.82 10.37 -0.09
CA GLY A 110 -11.00 10.28 -1.54
C GLY A 110 -11.27 8.86 -2.05
N ALA A 111 -11.68 7.96 -1.16
CA ALA A 111 -11.91 6.56 -1.47
C ALA A 111 -13.39 6.18 -1.41
N PRO A 112 -13.85 5.23 -2.26
CA PRO A 112 -15.24 4.79 -2.25
C PRO A 112 -15.54 3.93 -1.02
N PHE A 113 -16.78 4.04 -0.52
CA PHE A 113 -17.31 3.13 0.49
C PHE A 113 -17.94 1.91 -0.18
N THR A 114 -17.41 0.72 0.13
CA THR A 114 -17.87 -0.56 -0.42
C THR A 114 -18.63 -1.42 0.59
N GLY A 115 -19.07 -0.83 1.70
CA GLY A 115 -19.67 -1.55 2.82
C GLY A 115 -18.69 -1.76 3.98
N LEU A 116 -19.25 -2.08 5.16
CA LEU A 116 -18.46 -2.48 6.32
C LEU A 116 -17.88 -3.87 6.09
N LYS A 117 -16.59 -4.02 6.37
CA LYS A 117 -15.93 -5.32 6.27
C LYS A 117 -16.11 -6.11 7.57
N PRO A 118 -16.27 -7.45 7.50
CA PRO A 118 -16.43 -8.28 8.69
C PRO A 118 -15.18 -8.21 9.58
N SER A 119 -15.35 -8.45 10.88
CA SER A 119 -14.20 -8.60 11.79
C SER A 119 -13.28 -9.75 11.36
N GLY A 120 -12.00 -9.66 11.72
CA GLY A 120 -10.98 -10.63 11.34
C GLY A 120 -10.48 -10.49 9.90
N SER A 121 -10.86 -9.42 9.21
CA SER A 121 -10.37 -9.09 7.86
C SER A 121 -9.14 -8.16 7.88
N VAL A 122 -8.68 -7.76 9.06
CA VAL A 122 -7.45 -6.99 9.25
C VAL A 122 -6.24 -7.91 9.08
N GLU A 123 -5.27 -7.48 8.28
CA GLU A 123 -4.02 -8.23 8.13
C GLU A 123 -3.27 -8.33 9.46
N PRO A 124 -2.70 -9.50 9.81
CA PRO A 124 -2.04 -9.70 11.10
C PRO A 124 -0.97 -8.64 11.42
N ILE A 125 -0.19 -8.22 10.42
CA ILE A 125 0.88 -7.23 10.62
C ILE A 125 0.33 -5.85 10.98
N ILE A 126 -0.84 -5.48 10.44
CA ILE A 126 -1.52 -4.21 10.76
C ILE A 126 -2.18 -4.32 12.14
N ALA A 127 -2.79 -5.45 12.47
CA ALA A 127 -3.31 -5.70 13.81
C ALA A 127 -2.20 -5.65 14.88
N GLY A 128 -1.01 -6.15 14.56
CA GLY A 128 0.19 -6.04 15.40
C GLY A 128 0.64 -4.60 15.59
N ALA A 129 0.59 -3.77 14.54
CA ALA A 129 0.89 -2.34 14.63
C ALA A 129 -0.10 -1.57 15.51
N ASP A 130 -1.39 -1.85 15.37
CA ASP A 130 -2.45 -1.31 16.24
C ASP A 130 -2.21 -1.67 17.71
N LYS A 131 -1.93 -2.96 17.97
CA LYS A 131 -1.64 -3.46 19.32
C LYS A 131 -0.39 -2.78 19.91
N ALA A 132 0.62 -2.52 19.08
CA ALA A 132 1.84 -1.84 19.54
C ALA A 132 1.55 -0.40 20.00
N LEU A 133 0.70 0.34 19.27
CA LEU A 133 0.26 1.67 19.69
C LEU A 133 -0.61 1.63 20.94
N GLU A 134 -1.50 0.64 21.06
CA GLU A 134 -2.41 0.48 22.19
C GLU A 134 -1.69 0.10 23.49
N THR A 135 -0.65 -0.75 23.39
CA THR A 135 0.13 -1.23 24.53
C THR A 135 1.37 -0.39 24.83
N GLY A 136 1.80 0.46 23.89
CA GLY A 136 3.02 1.25 24.00
C GLY A 136 4.32 0.45 23.83
N SER A 137 4.26 -0.77 23.30
CA SER A 137 5.44 -1.61 23.04
C SER A 137 5.46 -2.10 21.60
N ILE A 138 6.60 -1.93 20.93
CA ILE A 138 6.82 -2.30 19.52
C ILE A 138 7.55 -3.65 19.37
N ASP A 139 7.91 -4.29 20.49
CA ASP A 139 8.88 -5.38 20.52
C ASP A 139 8.35 -6.65 19.84
N GLU A 140 7.08 -7.01 20.11
CA GLU A 140 6.46 -8.19 19.47
C GLU A 140 6.39 -8.02 17.94
N LEU A 141 5.96 -6.84 17.47
CA LEU A 141 5.84 -6.55 16.05
C LEU A 141 7.21 -6.58 15.35
N THR A 142 8.20 -5.91 15.93
CA THR A 142 9.55 -5.86 15.35
C THR A 142 10.23 -7.22 15.35
N GLN A 143 9.98 -8.06 16.36
CA GLN A 143 10.44 -9.43 16.38
C GLN A 143 9.80 -10.27 15.27
N GLU A 144 8.49 -10.17 15.07
CA GLU A 144 7.78 -10.87 13.99
C GLU A 144 8.32 -10.44 12.61
N MET A 145 8.45 -9.13 12.38
CA MET A 145 9.03 -8.59 11.14
C MET A 145 10.47 -9.09 10.90
N SER A 146 11.30 -9.08 11.95
CA SER A 146 12.67 -9.57 11.87
C SER A 146 12.74 -11.07 11.56
N ASN A 147 11.82 -11.86 12.10
CA ASN A 147 11.73 -13.29 11.80
C ASN A 147 11.36 -13.54 10.34
N HIS A 148 10.35 -12.82 9.80
CA HIS A 148 9.97 -12.93 8.40
C HIS A 148 11.12 -12.58 7.46
N LEU A 149 11.81 -11.45 7.72
CA LEU A 149 12.99 -11.04 6.95
C LEU A 149 14.08 -12.11 7.02
N THR A 150 14.44 -12.54 8.23
CA THR A 150 15.54 -13.48 8.46
C THR A 150 15.28 -14.82 7.79
N ASN A 151 14.07 -15.36 7.93
CA ASN A 151 13.70 -16.64 7.33
C ASN A 151 13.69 -16.55 5.81
N GLY A 152 13.09 -15.50 5.23
CA GLY A 152 13.04 -15.31 3.78
C GLY A 152 14.42 -15.19 3.13
N VAL A 153 15.38 -14.56 3.81
CA VAL A 153 16.79 -14.48 3.36
C VAL A 153 17.49 -15.83 3.51
N LYS A 154 17.32 -16.52 4.64
CA LYS A 154 17.96 -17.82 4.91
C LYS A 154 17.51 -18.89 3.92
N GLU A 155 16.21 -19.04 3.69
CA GLU A 155 15.65 -20.05 2.78
C GLU A 155 16.25 -19.93 1.36
N ARG A 156 16.32 -18.71 0.84
CA ARG A 156 16.89 -18.45 -0.49
C ARG A 156 18.40 -18.65 -0.52
N PHE A 157 19.10 -18.24 0.54
CA PHE A 157 20.53 -18.48 0.69
C PHE A 157 20.85 -19.98 0.69
N GLU A 158 20.13 -20.77 1.49
CA GLU A 158 20.33 -22.22 1.58
C GLU A 158 20.11 -22.90 0.23
N ARG A 159 19.06 -22.52 -0.50
CA ARG A 159 18.80 -23.02 -1.86
C ARG A 159 19.94 -22.71 -2.84
N VAL A 160 20.37 -21.45 -2.93
CA VAL A 160 21.47 -21.08 -3.86
C VAL A 160 22.79 -21.73 -3.43
N PHE A 161 23.04 -21.84 -2.13
CA PHE A 161 24.27 -22.43 -1.60
C PHE A 161 24.35 -23.93 -1.87
N GLU A 162 23.23 -24.65 -1.81
CA GLU A 162 23.18 -26.06 -2.18
C GLU A 162 23.47 -26.24 -3.68
N LEU A 163 22.77 -25.51 -4.54
CA LEU A 163 22.97 -25.58 -6.00
C LEU A 163 24.39 -25.17 -6.42
N LYS A 164 25.01 -24.24 -5.69
CA LYS A 164 26.39 -23.81 -5.91
C LYS A 164 27.38 -24.97 -5.89
N LYS A 165 27.14 -26.01 -5.09
CA LYS A 165 28.03 -27.19 -4.98
C LYS A 165 28.12 -27.98 -6.29
N HIS A 166 27.07 -27.92 -7.12
CA HIS A 166 26.92 -28.70 -8.33
C HIS A 166 27.01 -27.85 -9.62
N LYS A 167 27.18 -26.53 -9.50
CA LYS A 167 27.01 -25.57 -10.60
C LYS A 167 27.91 -25.83 -11.82
N ASP A 168 29.05 -26.49 -11.61
CA ASP A 168 30.07 -26.75 -12.65
C ASP A 168 30.04 -28.21 -13.17
N GLU A 169 29.11 -29.05 -12.69
CA GLU A 169 28.98 -30.46 -13.12
C GLU A 169 28.45 -30.59 -14.55
N ASN A 170 27.51 -29.72 -14.95
CA ASN A 170 26.99 -29.63 -16.30
C ASN A 170 26.19 -28.32 -16.51
N VAL A 171 25.86 -28.01 -17.77
CA VAL A 171 25.14 -26.78 -18.15
C VAL A 171 23.76 -26.65 -17.49
N LYS A 172 23.04 -27.76 -17.27
CA LYS A 172 21.72 -27.73 -16.62
C LYS A 172 21.85 -27.32 -15.14
N ALA A 173 22.76 -27.96 -14.40
CA ALA A 173 23.05 -27.62 -13.01
C ALA A 173 23.55 -26.16 -12.87
N GLY A 174 24.39 -25.70 -13.79
CA GLY A 174 24.83 -24.30 -13.84
C GLY A 174 23.67 -23.32 -14.04
N ARG A 175 22.69 -23.64 -14.89
CA ARG A 175 21.50 -22.79 -15.10
C ARG A 175 20.59 -22.74 -13.88
N GLU A 176 20.37 -23.86 -13.21
CA GLU A 176 19.59 -23.92 -11.96
C GLU A 176 20.24 -23.07 -10.85
N TYR A 177 21.57 -23.12 -10.72
CA TYR A 177 22.31 -22.25 -9.81
C TYR A 177 22.13 -20.77 -10.16
N VAL A 178 22.29 -20.39 -11.43
CA VAL A 178 22.16 -18.98 -11.86
C VAL A 178 20.76 -18.44 -11.58
N GLU A 179 19.71 -19.23 -11.85
CA GLU A 179 18.33 -18.85 -11.56
C GLU A 179 18.13 -18.57 -10.05
N ALA A 180 18.57 -19.51 -9.19
CA ALA A 180 18.47 -19.34 -7.75
C ALA A 180 19.34 -18.17 -7.23
N TYR A 181 20.49 -17.94 -7.83
CA TYR A 181 21.37 -16.82 -7.50
C TYR A 181 20.72 -15.47 -7.81
N VAL A 182 20.14 -15.32 -9.00
CA VAL A 182 19.46 -14.08 -9.41
C VAL A 182 18.25 -13.81 -8.52
N GLU A 183 17.45 -14.84 -8.20
CA GLU A 183 16.33 -14.70 -7.26
C GLU A 183 16.79 -14.25 -5.87
N TYR A 184 17.83 -14.89 -5.31
CA TYR A 184 18.40 -14.52 -4.02
C TYR A 184 18.95 -13.09 -4.02
N ALA A 185 19.70 -12.71 -5.06
CA ALA A 185 20.32 -11.40 -5.17
C ALA A 185 19.28 -10.28 -5.23
N HIS A 186 18.27 -10.41 -6.10
CA HIS A 186 17.20 -9.42 -6.20
C HIS A 186 16.35 -9.33 -4.92
N TYR A 187 16.13 -10.46 -4.25
CA TYR A 187 15.39 -10.45 -2.99
C TYR A 187 16.14 -9.66 -1.90
N VAL A 188 17.44 -9.91 -1.73
CA VAL A 188 18.28 -9.21 -0.74
C VAL A 188 18.41 -7.73 -1.08
N GLU A 189 18.67 -7.39 -2.35
CA GLU A 189 18.73 -6.00 -2.82
C GLU A 189 17.42 -5.26 -2.59
N GLY A 190 16.29 -5.88 -2.95
CA GLY A 190 14.96 -5.31 -2.75
C GLY A 190 14.67 -5.02 -1.28
N LEU A 191 14.95 -5.97 -0.38
CA LEU A 191 14.80 -5.77 1.06
C LEU A 191 15.71 -4.66 1.58
N HIS A 192 16.99 -4.64 1.19
CA HIS A 192 17.92 -3.60 1.59
C HIS A 192 17.41 -2.21 1.18
N ASN A 193 16.98 -2.06 -0.07
CA ASN A 193 16.51 -0.78 -0.58
C ASN A 193 15.22 -0.30 0.09
N MET A 194 14.29 -1.21 0.40
CA MET A 194 13.07 -0.89 1.14
C MET A 194 13.37 -0.42 2.57
N ILE A 195 14.35 -1.04 3.24
CA ILE A 195 14.69 -0.75 4.65
C ILE A 195 15.60 0.47 4.78
N ALA A 196 16.60 0.59 3.91
CA ALA A 196 17.56 1.70 3.92
C ALA A 196 16.96 3.02 3.42
N GLY A 197 15.71 2.98 2.92
CA GLY A 197 15.04 4.15 2.33
C GLY A 197 15.63 4.58 0.99
N THR A 198 16.52 3.79 0.39
CA THR A 198 17.13 4.04 -0.92
C THR A 198 16.23 3.59 -2.08
N GLY A 199 15.13 2.89 -1.80
CA GLY A 199 14.14 2.45 -2.79
C GLY A 199 13.19 3.53 -3.32
N GLY A 200 13.36 4.80 -2.93
CA GLY A 200 12.55 5.94 -3.40
C GLY A 200 13.42 7.06 -3.97
N HIS A 201 13.23 7.35 -5.27
CA HIS A 201 13.83 8.45 -6.04
C HIS A 201 15.26 8.28 -6.56
N HIS A 202 15.51 7.26 -7.39
CA HIS A 202 16.57 7.40 -8.40
C HIS A 202 16.03 8.18 -9.61
N HIS A 203 16.09 9.51 -9.51
CA HIS A 203 16.23 10.37 -10.68
C HIS A 203 17.68 10.19 -11.16
N GLU A 204 17.90 9.41 -12.21
CA GLU A 204 19.12 9.58 -13.02
C GLU A 204 18.97 10.90 -13.78
N GLU A 205 19.45 11.97 -13.16
CA GLU A 205 19.81 13.18 -13.89
C GLU A 205 21.07 12.86 -14.69
N SER A 206 20.88 12.46 -15.94
CA SER A 206 21.97 12.47 -16.91
C SER A 206 22.31 13.93 -17.18
N GLU A 207 23.40 14.41 -16.57
CA GLU A 207 24.05 15.65 -16.95
C GLU A 207 24.40 15.59 -18.44
N GLU A 208 23.63 16.34 -19.22
CA GLU A 208 23.92 16.67 -20.61
C GLU A 208 25.21 17.52 -20.61
N THR A 209 26.34 16.85 -20.80
CA THR A 209 27.62 17.50 -21.07
C THR A 209 27.53 18.18 -22.42
N LYS A 210 27.22 19.49 -22.42
CA LYS A 210 27.41 20.35 -23.58
C LYS A 210 28.91 20.49 -23.86
N HIS A 211 29.39 19.84 -24.91
CA HIS A 211 30.65 20.19 -25.54
C HIS A 211 30.40 21.23 -26.62
N GLU A 212 31.06 22.37 -26.46
CA GLU A 212 31.27 23.45 -27.42
C GLU A 212 32.26 23.04 -28.52
#